data_AF-A0A2Z6P786-F1
#
_entry.id   AF-A0A2Z6P786-F1
#
_cell.length_a   1.000
_cell.length_b   1.000
_cell.length_c   1.000
_cell.angle_alpha   90.00
_cell.angle_beta   90.00
_cell.angle_gamma   90.00
#
_symmetry.space_group_name_H-M   'P 1'
#
loop_
_entity.id
_entity.type
_entity.pdbx_description
1 polymer ?
#
loop_
_entity_poly.entity_id
_entity_poly.type
_entity_poly.pdbx_seq_one_letter_code
_entity_poly.pdbx_strand_id
1 'polypeptide(L)'
;MNAGTGEVVNCSEEQNGELFHSVLGGLGQFGIITKARILLEPAPTMVKWIRVLYTDFTTFTRDQEKLIFAEKAFDYIEGFVIKNRTGLLNNWRLSFNPQDPVQASKFKSDGRTLFCLELAKYFSLEDTFA
;
A
#
# COMPACT_ATOMS: atom_id res chain seq x y z
N MET A 1 -10.90 -21.42 -22.40
CA MET A 1 -10.05 -22.63 -22.25
C MET A 1 -9.71 -22.86 -20.77
N ASN A 2 -9.55 -24.10 -20.28
CA ASN A 2 -9.19 -24.42 -18.89
C ASN A 2 -7.99 -25.38 -18.87
N ALA A 3 -6.93 -25.09 -18.09
CA ALA A 3 -5.77 -25.98 -17.92
C ALA A 3 -5.98 -27.07 -16.85
N GLY A 4 -7.19 -27.17 -16.26
CA GLY A 4 -7.59 -28.19 -15.28
C GLY A 4 -7.66 -29.62 -15.83
N THR A 5 -7.31 -29.84 -17.09
CA THR A 5 -7.17 -31.15 -17.73
C THR A 5 -5.83 -31.84 -17.43
N GLY A 6 -4.90 -31.15 -16.76
CA GLY A 6 -3.56 -31.65 -16.43
C GLY A 6 -2.49 -31.29 -17.48
N GLU A 7 -2.85 -30.51 -18.49
CA GLU A 7 -1.90 -30.01 -19.49
C GLU A 7 -1.03 -28.88 -18.93
N VAL A 8 0.27 -28.93 -19.25
CA VAL A 8 1.22 -27.84 -18.92
C VAL A 8 1.24 -26.87 -20.09
N VAL A 9 0.69 -25.68 -19.89
CA VAL A 9 0.52 -24.66 -20.93
C VAL A 9 1.26 -23.37 -20.55
N ASN A 10 2.02 -22.81 -21.50
CA ASN A 10 2.54 -21.44 -21.38
C ASN A 10 1.51 -20.46 -21.93
N CYS A 11 1.28 -19.35 -21.23
CA CYS A 11 0.37 -18.29 -21.67
C CYS A 11 0.96 -16.89 -21.43
N SER A 12 0.63 -15.96 -22.32
CA SER A 12 0.90 -14.53 -22.29
C SER A 12 -0.29 -13.79 -22.90
N GLU A 13 -0.22 -12.47 -23.03
CA GLU A 13 -1.23 -11.70 -23.77
C GLU A 13 -1.33 -12.15 -25.24
N GLU A 14 -0.19 -12.42 -25.91
CA GLU A 14 -0.16 -12.85 -27.31
C GLU A 14 -0.30 -14.37 -27.51
N GLN A 15 -0.09 -15.18 -26.47
CA GLN A 15 -0.14 -16.65 -26.55
C GLN A 15 -1.12 -17.20 -25.52
N ASN A 16 -2.21 -17.86 -25.95
CA ASN A 16 -3.24 -18.36 -25.03
C ASN A 16 -3.85 -17.26 -24.13
N GLY A 17 -4.08 -16.06 -24.69
CA GLY A 17 -4.50 -14.86 -23.95
C GLY A 17 -5.77 -15.04 -23.10
N GLU A 18 -6.75 -15.82 -23.57
CA GLU A 18 -7.94 -16.16 -22.77
C GLU A 18 -7.56 -16.85 -21.46
N LEU A 19 -6.67 -17.84 -21.51
CA LEU A 19 -6.19 -18.54 -20.32
C LEU A 19 -5.35 -17.59 -19.44
N PHE A 20 -4.46 -16.79 -20.04
CA PHE A 20 -3.64 -15.82 -19.33
C PHE A 20 -4.49 -14.87 -18.49
N HIS A 21 -5.52 -14.26 -19.07
CA HIS A 21 -6.42 -13.37 -18.32
C HIS A 21 -7.33 -14.11 -17.34
N SER A 22 -7.74 -15.35 -17.66
CA SER A 22 -8.59 -16.14 -16.78
C SER A 22 -7.88 -16.52 -15.47
N VAL A 23 -6.58 -16.82 -15.50
CA VAL A 23 -5.83 -17.19 -14.28
C VAL A 23 -5.51 -15.99 -13.38
N LEU A 24 -5.45 -14.77 -13.92
CA LEU A 24 -5.20 -13.55 -13.15
C LEU A 24 -6.43 -13.16 -12.32
N GLY A 25 -6.36 -13.35 -11.00
CA GLY A 25 -7.52 -13.15 -10.12
C GLY A 25 -8.58 -14.26 -10.21
N GLY A 26 -8.32 -15.33 -10.97
CA GLY A 26 -9.27 -16.42 -11.24
C GLY A 26 -9.47 -17.43 -10.12
N LEU A 27 -9.02 -17.13 -8.89
CA LEU A 27 -9.23 -17.97 -7.70
C LEU A 27 -8.82 -19.46 -7.89
N GLY A 28 -7.82 -19.71 -8.73
CA GLY A 28 -7.32 -21.07 -9.04
C GLY A 28 -8.28 -21.96 -9.85
N GLN A 29 -9.37 -21.41 -10.40
CA GLN A 29 -10.40 -22.19 -11.10
C GLN A 29 -9.95 -22.76 -12.46
N PHE A 30 -8.95 -22.13 -13.07
CA PHE A 30 -8.56 -22.39 -14.47
C PHE A 30 -7.20 -23.07 -14.62
N GLY A 31 -6.54 -23.40 -13.50
CA GLY A 31 -5.21 -24.02 -13.46
C GLY A 31 -4.36 -23.56 -12.29
N ILE A 32 -3.17 -24.16 -12.16
CA ILE A 32 -2.16 -23.81 -11.16
C ILE A 32 -1.03 -23.04 -11.85
N ILE A 33 -0.75 -21.81 -11.41
CA ILE A 33 0.39 -21.03 -11.90
C ILE A 33 1.68 -21.63 -11.32
N THR A 34 2.46 -22.31 -12.16
CA THR A 34 3.74 -22.92 -11.75
C THR A 34 4.95 -22.01 -11.98
N LYS A 35 4.81 -21.01 -12.88
CA LYS A 35 5.83 -20.02 -13.20
C LYS A 35 5.18 -18.72 -13.68
N ALA A 36 5.71 -17.58 -13.27
CA ALA A 36 5.30 -16.26 -13.74
C ALA A 36 6.52 -15.45 -14.20
N ARG A 37 6.32 -14.55 -15.17
CA ARG A 37 7.28 -13.49 -15.52
C ARG A 37 6.76 -12.20 -14.92
N ILE A 38 7.55 -11.58 -14.05
CA ILE A 38 7.18 -10.38 -13.31
C ILE A 38 8.06 -9.23 -13.80
N LEU A 39 7.46 -8.06 -14.05
CA LEU A 39 8.20 -6.85 -14.38
C LEU A 39 9.00 -6.38 -13.17
N LEU A 40 10.20 -5.86 -13.41
CA LEU A 40 11.10 -5.37 -12.38
C LEU A 40 11.34 -3.87 -12.56
N GLU A 41 11.51 -3.18 -11.44
CA GLU A 41 11.97 -1.79 -11.37
C GLU A 41 13.25 -1.71 -10.52
N PRO A 42 14.07 -0.67 -10.65
CA PRO A 42 15.21 -0.45 -9.76
C PRO A 42 14.76 -0.35 -8.31
N ALA A 43 15.39 -1.13 -7.42
CA ALA A 43 15.05 -1.11 -6.00
C ALA A 43 15.53 0.19 -5.35
N PRO A 44 14.66 0.96 -4.68
CA PRO A 44 15.10 2.12 -3.91
C PRO A 44 15.94 1.67 -2.70
N THR A 45 16.89 2.50 -2.28
CA THR A 45 17.73 2.17 -1.12
C THR A 45 17.07 2.55 0.21
N MET A 46 16.18 3.55 0.20
CA MET A 46 15.52 4.06 1.41
C MET A 46 14.04 4.37 1.18
N VAL A 47 13.28 4.37 2.29
CA VAL A 47 11.86 4.69 2.31
C VAL A 47 11.57 5.67 3.45
N LYS A 48 10.88 6.77 3.13
CA LYS A 48 10.30 7.68 4.13
C LYS A 48 8.89 7.23 4.43
N TRP A 49 8.70 6.57 5.57
CA TRP A 49 7.42 6.02 6.01
C TRP A 49 6.68 7.01 6.92
N ILE A 50 5.45 7.37 6.55
CA ILE A 50 4.67 8.44 7.16
C ILE A 50 3.28 7.91 7.57
N ARG A 51 2.84 8.30 8.76
CA ARG A 51 1.46 8.08 9.24
C ARG A 51 0.87 9.39 9.72
N VAL A 52 -0.33 9.73 9.26
CA VAL A 52 -1.07 10.92 9.69
C VAL A 52 -2.50 10.55 10.08
N LEU A 53 -3.07 11.27 11.05
CA LEU A 53 -4.40 10.99 11.60
C LEU A 53 -5.42 12.03 11.17
N TYR A 54 -6.59 11.55 10.79
CA TYR A 54 -7.79 12.31 10.48
C TYR A 54 -8.90 11.93 11.46
N THR A 55 -9.74 12.90 11.81
CA THR A 55 -10.97 12.71 12.60
C THR A 55 -12.21 12.64 11.73
N ASP A 56 -12.17 13.23 10.53
CA ASP A 56 -13.28 13.28 9.58
C ASP A 56 -13.02 12.33 8.40
N PHE A 57 -13.97 11.44 8.14
CA PHE A 57 -13.85 10.44 7.07
C PHE A 57 -13.84 11.09 5.69
N THR A 58 -14.68 12.10 5.48
CA THR A 58 -14.81 12.79 4.19
C THR A 58 -13.50 13.47 3.79
N THR A 59 -12.84 14.11 4.74
CA THR A 59 -11.53 14.74 4.55
C THR A 59 -10.45 13.69 4.29
N PHE A 60 -10.46 12.58 5.04
CA PHE A 60 -9.53 11.47 4.85
C PHE A 60 -9.63 10.85 3.44
N THR A 61 -10.82 10.48 2.98
CA THR A 61 -10.99 9.84 1.66
C THR A 61 -10.71 10.81 0.52
N ARG A 62 -11.14 12.07 0.64
CA ARG A 62 -10.83 13.11 -0.36
C ARG A 62 -9.33 13.30 -0.54
N ASP A 63 -8.58 13.35 0.55
CA ASP A 63 -7.13 13.52 0.48
C ASP A 63 -6.46 12.25 -0.06
N GLN A 64 -6.93 11.05 0.33
CA GLN A 64 -6.45 9.79 -0.23
C GLN A 64 -6.67 9.71 -1.76
N GLU A 65 -7.87 10.01 -2.25
CA GLU A 65 -8.18 10.06 -3.69
C GLU A 65 -7.29 11.06 -4.42
N LYS A 66 -7.17 12.29 -3.89
CA LYS A 66 -6.29 13.32 -4.48
C LYS A 66 -4.85 12.85 -4.62
N LEU A 67 -4.31 12.16 -3.62
CA LEU A 67 -2.94 11.67 -3.65
C LEU A 67 -2.74 10.52 -4.64
N ILE A 68 -3.74 9.66 -4.82
CA ILE A 68 -3.71 8.56 -5.81
C ILE A 68 -3.68 9.11 -7.25
N PHE A 69 -4.38 10.22 -7.51
CA PHE A 69 -4.40 10.85 -8.85
C PHE A 69 -3.27 11.87 -9.08
N ALA A 70 -2.52 12.24 -8.05
CA ALA A 70 -1.48 13.26 -8.17
C ALA A 70 -0.22 12.70 -8.84
N GLU A 71 0.30 13.41 -9.84
CA GLU A 71 1.59 13.06 -10.46
C GLU A 71 2.72 13.22 -9.44
N LYS A 72 3.60 12.19 -9.37
CA LYS A 72 4.82 12.18 -8.54
C LYS A 72 4.57 12.45 -7.05
N ALA A 73 3.43 12.04 -6.50
CA ALA A 73 3.15 12.12 -5.07
C ALA A 73 3.92 11.03 -4.28
N PHE A 74 3.21 10.09 -3.66
CA PHE A 74 3.78 9.01 -2.87
C PHE A 74 3.85 7.71 -3.66
N ASP A 75 4.83 6.86 -3.34
CA ASP A 75 5.07 5.58 -4.01
C ASP A 75 4.25 4.44 -3.34
N TYR A 76 3.68 4.73 -2.18
CA TYR A 76 2.74 3.86 -1.46
C TYR A 76 1.69 4.71 -0.74
N ILE A 77 0.42 4.30 -0.84
CA ILE A 77 -0.74 4.95 -0.22
C ILE A 77 -1.68 3.87 0.31
N GLU A 78 -1.90 3.84 1.62
CA GLU A 78 -2.88 2.97 2.28
C GLU A 78 -3.64 3.73 3.38
N GLY A 79 -4.65 3.08 3.95
CA GLY A 79 -5.43 3.68 5.02
C GLY A 79 -6.07 2.68 5.98
N PHE A 80 -6.20 3.08 7.24
CA PHE A 80 -6.80 2.27 8.30
C PHE A 80 -7.92 3.02 9.02
N VAL A 81 -8.99 2.30 9.35
CA VAL A 81 -10.02 2.78 10.30
C VAL A 81 -9.65 2.28 11.70
N ILE A 82 -9.50 3.21 12.64
CA ILE A 82 -9.08 2.93 14.01
C ILE A 82 -10.26 3.23 14.94
N LYS A 83 -10.93 2.19 15.42
CA LYS A 83 -12.06 2.30 16.34
C LYS A 83 -11.63 2.06 17.78
N ASN A 84 -12.04 2.95 18.68
CA ASN A 84 -11.96 2.78 20.14
C ASN A 84 -10.60 2.30 20.67
N ARG A 85 -9.49 2.78 20.08
CA ARG A 85 -8.13 2.40 20.47
C ARG A 85 -7.46 3.50 21.27
N THR A 86 -7.16 3.23 22.53
CA THR A 86 -6.38 4.13 23.39
C THR A 86 -4.87 3.95 23.17
N GLY A 87 -4.07 4.97 23.49
CA GLY A 87 -2.60 4.90 23.41
C GLY A 87 -2.03 4.74 22.00
N LEU A 88 -2.78 5.09 20.94
CA LEU A 88 -2.38 4.87 19.54
C LEU A 88 -0.98 5.41 19.23
N LEU A 89 -0.73 6.70 19.52
CA LEU A 89 0.57 7.33 19.24
C LEU A 89 1.69 6.77 20.13
N ASN A 90 1.39 6.27 21.34
CA ASN A 90 2.40 5.62 22.18
C ASN A 90 2.90 4.31 21.58
N ASN A 91 2.02 3.54 20.94
CA ASN A 91 2.44 2.33 20.23
C ASN A 91 3.28 2.67 18.99
N TRP A 92 2.92 3.71 18.25
CA TRP A 92 3.69 4.12 17.07
C TRP A 92 5.07 4.66 17.41
N ARG A 93 5.26 5.27 18.58
CA ARG A 93 6.58 5.75 19.04
C ARG A 93 7.65 4.67 19.16
N LEU A 94 7.27 3.39 19.16
CA LEU A 94 8.24 2.28 19.10
C LEU A 94 8.94 2.17 17.75
N SER A 95 8.38 2.76 16.69
CA SER A 95 8.89 2.63 15.31
C SER A 95 8.88 3.94 14.51
N PHE A 96 8.19 4.97 15.00
CA PHE A 96 8.05 6.27 14.33
C PHE A 96 8.39 7.42 15.27
N ASN A 97 9.14 8.39 14.76
CA ASN A 97 9.39 9.64 15.45
C ASN A 97 8.31 10.67 15.06
N PRO A 98 7.53 11.21 16.01
CA PRO A 98 6.57 12.26 15.71
C PRO A 98 7.31 13.55 15.30
N GLN A 99 6.79 14.25 14.31
CA GLN A 99 7.36 15.53 13.87
C GLN A 99 7.34 16.59 14.98
N ASP A 100 6.27 16.61 15.79
CA ASP A 100 6.19 17.38 17.04
C ASP A 100 5.90 16.44 18.23
N PRO A 101 6.92 16.06 19.01
CA PRO A 101 6.75 15.19 20.17
C PRO A 101 5.86 15.79 21.28
N VAL A 102 5.85 17.12 21.43
CA VAL A 102 5.10 17.84 22.48
C VAL A 102 3.62 17.89 22.15
N GLN A 103 3.27 18.16 20.89
CA GLN A 103 1.88 18.09 20.44
C GLN A 103 1.39 16.64 20.45
N ALA A 104 2.21 15.69 19.98
CA ALA A 104 1.86 14.28 19.97
C ALA A 104 1.63 13.70 21.37
N SER A 105 2.33 14.18 22.41
CA SER A 105 2.12 13.71 23.79
C SER A 105 0.81 14.20 24.41
N LYS A 106 0.27 15.32 23.93
CA LYS A 106 -1.02 15.87 24.36
C LYS A 106 -2.21 15.21 23.64
N PHE A 107 -1.97 14.56 22.50
CA PHE A 107 -3.03 13.90 21.75
C PHE A 107 -3.62 12.72 22.52
N LYS A 108 -4.95 12.73 22.67
CA LYS A 108 -5.71 11.60 23.18
C LYS A 108 -6.70 11.14 22.11
N SER A 109 -6.76 9.83 21.90
CA SER A 109 -7.75 9.25 20.98
C SER A 109 -9.16 9.26 21.57
N ASP A 110 -9.30 9.29 22.90
CA ASP A 110 -10.57 9.37 23.64
C ASP A 110 -11.62 8.34 23.20
N GLY A 111 -11.18 7.18 22.70
CA GLY A 111 -12.08 6.13 22.20
C GLY A 111 -12.83 6.47 20.90
N ARG A 112 -12.58 7.64 20.30
CA ARG A 112 -13.24 8.05 19.06
C ARG A 112 -12.75 7.23 17.86
N THR A 113 -13.54 7.21 16.80
CA THR A 113 -13.07 6.66 15.51
C THR A 113 -12.11 7.64 14.87
N LEU A 114 -10.95 7.15 14.46
CA LEU A 114 -9.92 7.90 13.75
C LEU A 114 -9.60 7.19 12.44
N PHE A 115 -9.07 7.94 11.48
CA PHE A 115 -8.63 7.41 10.20
C PHE A 115 -7.13 7.69 10.05
N CYS A 116 -6.35 6.67 9.78
CA CYS A 116 -4.92 6.80 9.53
C CYS A 116 -4.68 6.75 8.03
N LEU A 117 -4.05 7.78 7.47
CA LEU A 117 -3.47 7.73 6.14
C LEU A 117 -2.00 7.34 6.28
N GLU A 118 -1.62 6.25 5.63
CA GLU A 118 -0.26 5.72 5.62
C GLU A 118 0.36 5.93 4.24
N LEU A 119 1.57 6.50 4.22
CA LEU A 119 2.22 6.95 3.00
C LEU A 119 3.69 6.51 3.03
N ALA A 120 4.25 6.20 1.86
CA ALA A 120 5.68 6.01 1.73
C ALA A 120 6.24 6.76 0.51
N LYS A 121 7.42 7.36 0.67
CA LYS A 121 8.20 7.94 -0.42
C LYS A 121 9.53 7.22 -0.55
N TYR A 122 9.81 6.70 -1.74
CA TYR A 122 11.07 6.05 -2.09
C TYR A 122 12.09 7.11 -2.45
N PHE A 123 13.33 6.94 -1.97
CA PHE A 123 14.44 7.81 -2.31
C PHE A 123 15.76 7.06 -2.24
N SER A 124 16.75 7.52 -3.01
CA SER A 124 18.12 7.03 -2.91
C SER A 124 19.01 8.02 -2.18
N LEU A 125 20.00 7.52 -1.44
CA LEU A 125 20.97 8.38 -0.76
C LEU A 125 21.76 9.27 -1.74
N GLU A 126 21.94 8.81 -2.97
CA GLU A 126 22.58 9.56 -4.06
C GLU A 126 21.77 10.79 -4.48
N ASP A 127 20.43 10.73 -4.40
CA ASP A 127 19.54 11.86 -4.72
C ASP A 127 19.58 12.98 -3.66
N THR A 128 20.22 12.73 -2.51
CA THR A 128 20.27 13.66 -1.37
C THR A 128 21.51 14.57 -1.42
N PHE A 129 22.47 14.25 -2.29
CA PHE A 129 23.75 14.98 -2.45
C PHE A 129 23.93 15.59 -3.85
N ALA A 130 22.89 15.56 -4.68
CA ALA A 130 22.85 16.16 -6.01
C ALA A 130 22.14 17.53 -6.00
#